data_AF-A0A0R3PII1-F1
#
_entry.id   AF-A0A0R3PII1-F1
#
_cell.length_a   1.000
_cell.length_b   1.000
_cell.length_c   1.000
_cell.angle_alpha   90.00
_cell.angle_beta   90.00
_cell.angle_gamma   90.00
#
_symmetry.space_group_name_H-M   'P 1'
#
loop_
_entity.id
_entity.type
_entity.pdbx_description
1 polymer ?
#
loop_
_entity_poly.entity_id
_entity_poly.type
_entity_poly.pdbx_seq_one_letter_code
_entity_poly.pdbx_strand_id
1 'polypeptide(L)'
;MVNYENPFHEHFFAFYIFFGSILLVLNLQTMLVIRRSKCLWALSAYRLIFFSSAADAVNCGVQVAAVAITLRTPVIHPTLNSFLGALLVTSYAMGYPTVFALAFNRFIAVVFPKKMDLIFDKKKTTGILILCSLFGAFTGALCLSGEIRSMWDPYIPRFYFTSGFYYTIAGLWWDK
;
A
#
# COMPACT_ATOMS: atom_id res chain seq x y z
N MET A 1 1.61 32.06 -7.23
CA MET A 1 1.93 30.62 -7.09
C MET A 1 2.12 30.34 -5.62
N VAL A 2 1.40 29.37 -5.07
CA VAL A 2 1.63 28.93 -3.68
C VAL A 2 2.89 28.07 -3.69
N ASN A 3 3.92 28.51 -2.98
CA ASN A 3 5.21 27.83 -2.92
C ASN A 3 5.37 27.10 -1.58
N TYR A 4 6.24 26.10 -1.55
CA TYR A 4 6.62 25.43 -0.31
C TYR A 4 7.35 26.38 0.64
N GLU A 5 6.97 26.36 1.92
CA GLU A 5 7.66 27.15 2.96
C GLU A 5 9.01 26.53 3.35
N ASN A 6 9.17 25.20 3.20
CA ASN A 6 10.38 24.50 3.60
C ASN A 6 11.45 24.55 2.48
N PRO A 7 12.65 25.11 2.75
CA PRO A 7 13.73 25.17 1.75
C PRO A 7 14.27 23.78 1.35
N PHE A 8 14.07 22.75 2.17
CA PHE A 8 14.53 21.38 1.89
C PHE A 8 13.50 20.52 1.13
N HIS A 9 12.36 21.08 0.73
CA HIS A 9 11.28 20.31 0.11
C HIS A 9 11.76 19.56 -1.15
N GLU A 10 12.49 20.23 -2.05
CA GLU A 10 12.95 19.59 -3.31
C GLU A 10 13.86 18.40 -3.04
N HIS A 11 14.81 18.52 -2.11
CA HIS A 11 15.72 17.44 -1.75
C HIS A 11 14.99 16.26 -1.12
N PHE A 12 14.05 16.54 -0.21
CA PHE A 12 13.23 15.50 0.42
C PHE A 12 12.38 14.77 -0.62
N PHE A 13 11.69 15.50 -1.50
CA PHE A 13 10.82 14.93 -2.52
C PHE A 13 11.63 14.12 -3.54
N ALA A 14 12.78 14.63 -3.99
CA ALA A 14 13.68 13.92 -4.88
C ALA A 14 14.18 12.61 -4.25
N PHE A 15 14.61 12.65 -2.99
CA PHE A 15 15.02 11.46 -2.25
C PHE A 15 13.87 10.45 -2.12
N TYR A 16 12.67 10.93 -1.79
CA TYR A 16 11.50 10.08 -1.61
C TYR A 16 11.06 9.40 -2.91
N ILE A 17 11.04 10.12 -4.03
CA ILE A 17 10.78 9.56 -5.36
C ILE A 17 11.86 8.54 -5.72
N PHE A 18 13.14 8.87 -5.52
CA PHE A 18 14.25 7.97 -5.83
C PHE A 18 14.15 6.66 -5.02
N PHE A 19 14.05 6.76 -3.70
CA PHE A 19 13.99 5.61 -2.81
C PHE A 19 12.71 4.79 -3.04
N GLY A 20 11.55 5.45 -3.17
CA GLY A 20 10.28 4.80 -3.46
C GLY A 20 10.29 4.07 -4.82
N SER A 21 10.95 4.62 -5.84
CA SER A 21 11.10 3.97 -7.14
C SER A 21 11.98 2.72 -7.06
N ILE A 22 13.07 2.76 -6.29
CA ILE A 22 13.90 1.57 -6.05
C ILE A 22 13.08 0.47 -5.37
N LEU A 23 12.35 0.80 -4.30
CA LEU A 23 11.49 -0.16 -3.59
C LEU A 23 10.39 -0.73 -4.48
N LEU A 24 9.78 0.11 -5.32
CA LEU A 24 8.80 -0.32 -6.32
C LEU A 24 9.43 -1.36 -7.28
N VAL A 25 10.60 -1.04 -7.85
CA VAL A 25 11.30 -1.94 -8.78
C VAL A 25 11.66 -3.25 -8.10
N LEU A 26 12.19 -3.23 -6.87
CA LEU A 26 12.54 -4.45 -6.13
C LEU A 26 11.32 -5.35 -5.88
N ASN A 27 10.18 -4.77 -5.53
CA ASN A 27 8.93 -5.52 -5.36
C ASN A 27 8.44 -6.14 -6.67
N LEU A 28 8.48 -5.37 -7.78
CA LEU A 28 8.13 -5.88 -9.11
C LEU A 28 9.07 -7.01 -9.55
N GLN A 29 10.37 -6.88 -9.32
CA GLN A 29 11.35 -7.93 -9.61
C GLN A 29 11.09 -9.19 -8.80
N THR A 30 10.79 -9.05 -7.50
CA THR A 30 10.43 -10.17 -6.62
C THR A 30 9.22 -10.93 -7.16
N MET A 31 8.17 -10.18 -7.56
CA MET A 31 6.98 -10.76 -8.19
C MET A 31 7.32 -11.51 -9.49
N LEU A 32 8.15 -10.93 -10.36
CA LEU A 32 8.56 -11.53 -11.63
C LEU A 32 9.36 -12.83 -11.42
N VAL A 33 10.33 -12.83 -10.50
CA VAL A 33 11.16 -14.01 -10.19
C VAL A 33 10.29 -15.15 -9.66
N ILE A 34 9.41 -14.87 -8.70
CA ILE A 34 8.53 -15.88 -8.11
C ILE A 34 7.56 -16.43 -9.15
N ARG A 35 6.98 -15.57 -9.99
CA ARG A 35 5.99 -15.98 -11.00
C ARG A 35 6.61 -16.81 -12.13
N ARG A 36 7.88 -16.55 -12.50
CA ARG A 36 8.60 -17.30 -13.54
C ARG A 36 9.08 -18.67 -13.05
N SER A 37 9.37 -18.83 -11.76
CA SER A 37 9.85 -20.09 -11.20
C SER A 37 8.72 -21.00 -10.72
N LYS A 38 8.50 -22.11 -11.43
CA LYS A 38 7.51 -23.14 -11.03
C LYS A 38 7.80 -23.72 -9.64
N CYS A 39 9.09 -23.88 -9.30
CA CYS A 39 9.52 -24.41 -8.00
C CYS A 39 9.16 -23.44 -6.86
N LEU A 40 9.44 -22.15 -7.03
CA LEU A 40 9.07 -21.14 -6.02
C LEU A 40 7.56 -21.03 -5.90
N TRP A 41 6.84 -20.97 -7.02
CA TRP A 41 5.38 -20.84 -7.01
C TRP A 41 4.64 -22.00 -6.33
N ALA A 42 5.22 -23.21 -6.33
CA ALA A 42 4.64 -24.36 -5.66
C ALA A 42 4.53 -24.15 -4.14
N LEU A 43 5.54 -23.50 -3.56
CA LEU A 43 5.64 -23.26 -2.13
C LEU A 43 4.68 -22.15 -1.67
N SER A 44 3.96 -22.39 -0.58
CA SER A 44 2.97 -21.45 -0.02
C SER A 44 3.61 -20.14 0.44
N ALA A 45 4.80 -20.19 1.05
CA ALA A 45 5.52 -19.01 1.50
C ALA A 45 5.79 -18.00 0.37
N TYR A 46 6.22 -18.48 -0.81
CA TYR A 46 6.51 -17.59 -1.94
C TYR A 46 5.25 -17.00 -2.57
N ARG A 47 4.11 -17.68 -2.46
CA ARG A 47 2.82 -17.11 -2.86
C ARG A 47 2.39 -15.99 -1.92
N LEU A 48 2.62 -16.14 -0.61
CA LEU A 48 2.41 -15.07 0.37
C LEU A 48 3.36 -13.89 0.13
N ILE A 49 4.64 -14.15 -0.12
CA ILE A 49 5.63 -13.11 -0.47
C ILE A 49 5.22 -12.38 -1.74
N PHE A 50 4.80 -13.10 -2.79
CA PHE A 50 4.33 -12.48 -4.03
C PHE A 50 3.19 -11.48 -3.79
N PHE A 51 2.21 -11.85 -2.96
CA PHE A 51 1.09 -10.95 -2.64
C PHE A 51 1.51 -9.78 -1.75
N SER A 52 2.39 -10.00 -0.77
CA SER A 52 2.97 -8.92 0.02
C SER A 52 3.70 -7.92 -0.88
N SER A 53 4.56 -8.40 -1.79
CA SER A 53 5.26 -7.55 -2.75
C SER A 53 4.32 -6.82 -3.70
N ALA A 54 3.20 -7.42 -4.08
CA ALA A 54 2.18 -6.73 -4.88
C ALA A 54 1.54 -5.57 -4.10
N ALA A 55 1.21 -5.78 -2.83
CA ALA A 55 0.70 -4.73 -1.96
C ALA A 55 1.75 -3.61 -1.76
N ASP A 56 2.99 -3.96 -1.46
CA ASP A 56 4.08 -3.01 -1.27
C ASP A 56 4.39 -2.22 -2.55
N ALA A 57 4.29 -2.85 -3.73
CA ALA A 57 4.42 -2.17 -5.02
C ALA A 57 3.32 -1.12 -5.22
N VAL A 58 2.05 -1.44 -4.92
CA VAL A 58 0.95 -0.46 -4.97
C VAL A 58 1.23 0.69 -4.01
N ASN A 59 1.65 0.38 -2.78
CA ASN A 59 1.93 1.36 -1.75
C ASN A 59 3.06 2.33 -2.18
N CYS A 60 4.20 1.79 -2.63
CA CYS A 60 5.32 2.58 -3.14
C CYS A 60 4.91 3.42 -4.36
N GLY A 61 4.14 2.84 -5.29
CA GLY A 61 3.67 3.54 -6.48
C GLY A 61 2.77 4.72 -6.15
N VAL A 62 1.84 4.56 -5.21
CA VAL A 62 0.96 5.63 -4.71
C VAL A 62 1.77 6.76 -4.07
N GLN A 63 2.72 6.40 -3.20
CA GLN A 63 3.60 7.35 -2.53
C GLN A 63 4.44 8.16 -3.53
N VAL A 64 5.09 7.48 -4.49
CA VAL A 64 5.86 8.14 -5.56
C VAL A 64 4.95 9.04 -6.40
N ALA A 65 3.75 8.58 -6.76
CA ALA A 65 2.80 9.37 -7.54
C ALA A 65 2.37 10.64 -6.79
N ALA A 66 1.99 10.54 -5.51
CA ALA A 66 1.56 11.68 -4.71
C ALA A 66 2.66 12.76 -4.61
N VAL A 67 3.89 12.34 -4.34
CA VAL A 67 5.06 13.23 -4.27
C VAL A 67 5.38 13.83 -5.64
N ALA A 68 5.35 13.03 -6.71
CA ALA A 68 5.64 13.50 -8.06
C ALA A 68 4.61 14.54 -8.56
N ILE A 69 3.31 14.30 -8.29
CA ILE A 69 2.23 15.23 -8.65
C ILE A 69 2.41 16.55 -7.93
N THR A 70 2.81 16.52 -6.66
CA THR A 70 2.95 17.71 -5.83
C THR A 70 4.34 18.35 -5.88
N LEU A 71 5.31 17.76 -6.60
CA LEU A 71 6.71 18.21 -6.61
C LEU A 71 6.90 19.71 -6.86
N ARG A 72 6.16 20.27 -7.83
CA ARG A 72 6.28 21.69 -8.21
C ARG A 72 5.24 22.59 -7.56
N THR A 73 4.12 22.03 -7.12
CA THR A 73 3.00 22.78 -6.58
C THR A 73 2.33 21.98 -5.46
N PRO A 74 2.04 22.58 -4.29
CA PRO A 74 1.41 21.90 -3.16
C PRO A 74 -0.11 21.75 -3.35
N VAL A 75 -0.55 21.49 -4.58
CA VAL A 75 -1.95 21.38 -4.95
C VAL A 75 -2.19 20.02 -5.60
N ILE A 76 -3.16 19.28 -5.08
CA ILE A 76 -3.61 18.01 -5.62
C ILE A 76 -5.15 18.00 -5.63
N HIS A 77 -5.73 17.52 -6.72
CA HIS A 77 -7.19 17.47 -6.85
C HIS A 77 -7.80 16.58 -5.75
N PRO A 78 -8.87 17.01 -5.05
CA PRO A 78 -9.42 16.27 -3.91
C PRO A 78 -9.81 14.82 -4.22
N THR A 79 -10.42 14.57 -5.37
CA THR A 79 -10.79 13.21 -5.81
C THR A 79 -9.57 12.33 -6.04
N LEU A 80 -8.51 12.88 -6.64
CA LEU A 80 -7.28 12.15 -6.89
C LEU A 80 -6.56 11.85 -5.57
N ASN A 81 -6.53 12.83 -4.66
CA ASN A 81 -5.92 12.66 -3.34
C ASN A 81 -6.64 11.57 -2.53
N SER A 82 -7.98 11.63 -2.48
CA SER A 82 -8.82 10.63 -1.82
C SER A 82 -8.63 9.23 -2.42
N PHE A 83 -8.50 9.14 -3.75
CA PHE A 83 -8.25 7.87 -4.43
C PHE A 83 -6.87 7.29 -4.11
N LEU A 84 -5.82 8.12 -4.16
CA LEU A 84 -4.46 7.72 -3.77
C LEU A 84 -4.41 7.26 -2.30
N GLY A 85 -5.03 8.00 -1.39
CA GLY A 85 -5.14 7.60 0.00
C GLY A 85 -5.88 6.28 0.21
N ALA A 86 -6.96 6.03 -0.55
CA ALA A 86 -7.65 4.75 -0.50
C ALA A 86 -6.78 3.59 -0.99
N LEU A 87 -6.00 3.77 -2.06
CA LEU A 87 -5.05 2.76 -2.54
C LEU A 87 -3.93 2.49 -1.54
N LEU A 88 -3.41 3.53 -0.89
CA LEU A 88 -2.42 3.42 0.18
C LEU A 88 -2.96 2.56 1.33
N VAL A 89 -4.14 2.90 1.84
CA VAL A 89 -4.75 2.17 2.97
C VAL A 89 -5.09 0.74 2.57
N THR A 90 -5.64 0.53 1.38
CA THR A 90 -5.95 -0.80 0.85
C THR A 90 -4.70 -1.67 0.87
N SER A 91 -3.62 -1.21 0.21
CA SER A 91 -2.38 -1.98 0.12
C SER A 91 -1.73 -2.22 1.49
N TYR A 92 -1.71 -1.22 2.36
CA TYR A 92 -1.18 -1.34 3.71
C TYR A 92 -1.97 -2.35 4.56
N ALA A 93 -3.30 -2.28 4.53
CA ALA A 93 -4.18 -3.18 5.26
C ALA A 93 -4.12 -4.62 4.74
N MET A 94 -3.90 -4.84 3.44
CA MET A 94 -3.63 -6.18 2.89
C MET A 94 -2.32 -6.77 3.40
N GLY A 95 -1.29 -5.92 3.61
CA GLY A 95 0.05 -6.35 3.98
C GLY A 95 0.10 -7.03 5.36
N TYR A 96 -0.52 -6.43 6.37
CA TYR A 96 -0.51 -6.95 7.75
C TYR A 96 -0.94 -8.42 7.91
N PRO A 97 -2.15 -8.82 7.50
CA PRO A 97 -2.59 -10.21 7.64
C PRO A 97 -1.76 -11.15 6.74
N THR A 98 -1.24 -10.66 5.61
CA THR A 98 -0.37 -11.45 4.72
C THR A 98 0.97 -11.75 5.39
N VAL A 99 1.60 -10.76 6.02
CA VAL A 99 2.86 -10.91 6.77
C VAL A 99 2.64 -11.81 8.00
N PHE A 100 1.52 -11.67 8.69
CA PHE A 100 1.16 -12.56 9.79
C PHE A 100 1.02 -14.02 9.32
N ALA A 101 0.30 -14.24 8.22
CA ALA A 101 0.17 -15.57 7.63
C ALA A 101 1.52 -16.14 7.19
N LEU A 102 2.43 -15.30 6.68
CA LEU A 102 3.80 -15.70 6.33
C LEU A 102 4.63 -16.07 7.56
N ALA A 103 4.55 -15.30 8.64
CA ALA A 103 5.21 -15.63 9.90
C ALA A 103 4.71 -16.98 10.45
N PHE A 104 3.40 -17.20 10.44
CA PHE A 104 2.80 -18.47 10.85
C PHE A 104 3.20 -19.62 9.92
N ASN A 105 3.27 -19.39 8.62
CA ASN A 105 3.77 -20.34 7.63
C ASN A 105 5.20 -20.80 7.94
N ARG A 106 6.09 -19.85 8.29
CA ARG A 106 7.48 -20.17 8.70
C ARG A 106 7.54 -20.89 10.03
N PHE A 107 6.72 -20.50 10.99
CA PHE A 107 6.61 -21.20 12.27
C PHE A 107 6.23 -22.68 12.08
N ILE A 108 5.19 -22.97 11.29
CA ILE A 108 4.77 -24.36 11.01
C ILE A 108 5.85 -25.13 10.26
N ALA A 109 6.54 -24.50 9.30
CA ALA A 109 7.61 -25.16 8.56
C ALA A 109 8.77 -25.61 9.48
N VAL A 110 9.06 -24.85 10.53
CA VAL A 110 10.14 -25.18 11.49
C VAL A 110 9.66 -26.15 12.56
N VAL A 111 8.53 -25.88 13.20
CA VAL A 111 8.07 -26.64 14.39
C VAL A 111 7.32 -27.92 13.99
N PHE A 112 6.55 -27.89 12.90
CA PHE A 112 5.72 -29.00 12.47
C PHE A 112 5.84 -29.26 10.95
N PRO A 113 7.04 -29.55 10.42
CA PRO A 113 7.27 -29.67 8.97
C PRO A 113 6.36 -30.70 8.29
N LYS A 114 6.06 -31.82 8.97
CA LYS A 114 5.15 -32.87 8.47
C LYS A 114 3.69 -32.42 8.31
N LYS A 115 3.30 -31.31 8.94
CA LYS A 115 1.94 -30.75 8.87
C LYS A 115 1.83 -29.58 7.89
N MET A 116 2.91 -29.25 7.17
CA MET A 116 2.94 -28.08 6.29
C MET A 116 1.88 -28.15 5.19
N ASP A 117 1.81 -29.28 4.48
CA ASP A 117 0.83 -29.48 3.41
C ASP A 117 -0.60 -29.61 3.94
N LEU A 118 -0.77 -29.97 5.21
CA LEU A 118 -2.07 -29.99 5.86
C LEU A 118 -2.58 -28.56 6.14
N ILE A 119 -1.71 -27.65 6.57
CA ILE A 119 -2.11 -26.30 6.99
C ILE A 119 -2.04 -25.30 5.82
N PHE A 120 -0.99 -25.37 5.01
CA PHE A 120 -0.68 -24.45 3.92
C PHE A 120 -0.63 -25.14 2.57
N ASP A 121 -1.68 -25.91 2.26
CA ASP A 121 -1.89 -26.44 0.91
C ASP A 121 -2.15 -25.30 -0.09
N LYS A 122 -2.23 -25.67 -1.38
CA LYS A 122 -2.47 -24.66 -2.41
C LYS A 122 -3.81 -23.93 -2.23
N LYS A 123 -4.89 -24.65 -1.92
CA LYS A 123 -6.25 -24.08 -1.81
C LYS A 123 -6.39 -23.17 -0.59
N LYS A 124 -5.93 -23.61 0.58
CA LYS A 124 -5.95 -22.86 1.85
C LYS A 124 -5.09 -21.61 1.76
N THR A 125 -3.89 -21.70 1.18
CA THR A 125 -3.05 -20.52 0.95
C THR A 125 -3.78 -19.49 0.08
N THR A 126 -4.43 -19.92 -1.01
CA THR A 126 -5.25 -19.02 -1.82
C THR A 126 -6.43 -18.43 -1.05
N GLY A 127 -7.12 -19.23 -0.22
CA GLY A 127 -8.20 -18.74 0.63
C GLY A 127 -7.75 -17.66 1.62
N ILE A 128 -6.58 -17.84 2.25
CA ILE A 128 -5.98 -16.84 3.13
C ILE A 128 -5.70 -15.54 2.35
N LEU A 129 -5.12 -15.65 1.16
CA LEU A 129 -4.81 -14.49 0.32
C LEU A 129 -6.06 -13.73 -0.12
N ILE A 130 -7.14 -14.44 -0.45
CA ILE A 130 -8.45 -13.83 -0.74
C ILE A 130 -8.95 -13.08 0.49
N LEU A 131 -8.90 -13.68 1.68
CA LEU A 131 -9.34 -13.03 2.91
C LEU A 131 -8.51 -11.76 3.22
N CYS A 132 -7.19 -11.82 3.04
CA CYS A 132 -6.32 -10.64 3.19
C CYS A 132 -6.69 -9.53 2.20
N SER A 133 -7.00 -9.92 0.95
CA SER A 133 -7.41 -8.97 -0.10
C SER A 133 -8.77 -8.35 0.20
N LEU A 134 -9.74 -9.13 0.67
CA LEU A 134 -11.06 -8.63 1.08
C LEU A 134 -10.95 -7.67 2.27
N PHE A 135 -10.11 -7.99 3.25
CA PHE A 135 -9.85 -7.10 4.38
C PHE A 135 -9.30 -5.75 3.92
N GLY A 136 -8.29 -5.76 3.06
CA GLY A 136 -7.76 -4.53 2.47
C GLY A 136 -8.79 -3.76 1.64
N ALA A 137 -9.52 -4.44 0.76
CA ALA A 137 -10.56 -3.82 -0.06
C ALA A 137 -11.66 -3.17 0.80
N PHE A 138 -12.05 -3.83 1.90
CA PHE A 138 -12.99 -3.27 2.87
C PHE A 138 -12.45 -1.98 3.50
N THR A 139 -11.21 -1.96 3.96
CA THR A 139 -10.59 -0.74 4.52
C THR A 139 -10.44 0.39 3.49
N GLY A 140 -10.15 0.05 2.23
CA GLY A 140 -10.12 1.00 1.12
C GLY A 140 -11.49 1.58 0.80
N ALA A 141 -12.53 0.74 0.81
CA ALA A 141 -13.91 1.18 0.60
C ALA A 141 -14.37 2.12 1.71
N LEU A 142 -14.01 1.85 2.97
CA LEU A 142 -14.22 2.79 4.09
C LEU A 142 -13.50 4.12 3.86
N CYS A 143 -12.30 4.10 3.28
CA CYS A 143 -11.59 5.33 2.92
C CYS A 143 -12.32 6.16 1.85
N LEU A 144 -13.02 5.50 0.94
CA LEU A 144 -13.79 6.13 -0.14
C LEU A 144 -15.21 6.55 0.30
N SER A 145 -15.79 5.94 1.33
CA SER A 145 -17.12 6.31 1.84
C SER A 145 -17.14 7.73 2.43
N GLY A 146 -15.97 8.21 2.88
CA GLY A 146 -15.80 9.54 3.43
C GLY A 146 -16.01 9.66 4.94
N GLU A 147 -16.32 8.56 5.63
CA GLU A 147 -16.34 8.53 7.10
C GLU A 147 -14.94 8.73 7.67
N ILE A 148 -13.98 7.96 7.14
CA ILE A 148 -12.55 8.08 7.39
C ILE A 148 -11.91 8.29 6.03
N ARG A 149 -11.04 9.28 5.85
CA ARG A 149 -10.29 9.49 4.61
C ARG A 149 -8.80 9.51 4.93
N SER A 150 -7.99 8.95 4.03
CA SER A 150 -6.55 9.16 4.04
C SER A 150 -6.21 10.16 2.95
N MET A 151 -5.44 11.19 3.27
CA MET A 151 -5.07 12.23 2.32
C MET A 151 -3.59 12.57 2.42
N TRP A 152 -2.98 12.83 1.28
CA TRP A 152 -1.64 13.38 1.14
C TRP A 152 -1.65 14.87 1.50
N ASP A 153 -0.79 15.26 2.44
CA ASP A 153 -0.43 16.65 2.70
C ASP A 153 0.95 16.92 2.08
N PRO A 154 1.07 17.81 1.09
CA PRO A 154 2.37 18.17 0.53
C PRO A 154 3.22 19.05 1.46
N TYR A 155 2.63 19.84 2.37
CA TYR A 155 3.37 20.69 3.30
C TYR A 155 4.05 19.89 4.41
N ILE A 156 3.38 18.83 4.85
CA ILE A 156 3.92 17.83 5.76
C ILE A 156 3.88 16.52 4.97
N PRO A 157 4.94 16.16 4.21
CA PRO A 157 4.90 15.13 3.16
C PRO A 157 4.61 13.73 3.72
N ARG A 158 3.34 13.49 4.02
CA ARG A 158 2.79 12.28 4.62
C ARG A 158 1.32 12.14 4.25
N PHE A 159 0.87 10.90 4.24
CA PHE A 159 -0.56 10.62 4.33
C PHE A 159 -1.02 10.73 5.78
N TYR A 160 -2.17 11.35 5.99
CA TYR A 160 -2.81 11.47 7.29
C TYR A 160 -4.28 11.07 7.21
N PHE A 161 -4.82 10.59 8.33
CA PHE A 161 -6.24 10.29 8.44
C PHE A 161 -7.02 11.53 8.84
N THR A 162 -8.15 11.76 8.18
CA THR A 162 -9.11 12.82 8.50
C THR A 162 -10.52 12.26 8.50
N SER A 163 -11.39 12.79 9.35
CA SER A 163 -12.82 12.46 9.34
C SER A 163 -13.57 13.38 8.37
N GLY A 164 -14.68 12.90 7.81
CA GLY A 164 -15.50 13.65 6.84
C GLY A 164 -16.00 15.01 7.32
N PHE A 165 -16.06 15.23 8.64
CA PHE A 165 -16.55 16.47 9.26
C PHE A 165 -15.75 17.72 8.86
N TYR A 166 -14.43 17.60 8.63
CA TYR A 166 -13.58 18.74 8.26
C TYR A 166 -13.76 19.19 6.80
N TYR A 167 -14.17 18.29 5.89
CA TYR A 167 -14.34 18.62 4.47
C TYR A 167 -15.73 19.15 4.13
N THR A 168 -16.77 18.85 4.90
CA THR A 168 -18.05 19.57 4.78
C THR A 168 -17.85 21.06 5.07
N ILE A 169 -16.95 21.39 6.00
CA ILE A 169 -16.60 22.77 6.32
C ILE A 169 -15.64 23.35 5.28
N ALA A 170 -14.58 22.64 4.87
CA ALA A 170 -13.60 23.14 3.90
C ALA A 170 -14.11 23.17 2.43
N GLY A 171 -14.99 22.27 2.01
CA GLY A 171 -15.64 22.30 0.69
C GLY A 171 -16.52 23.55 0.49
N LEU A 172 -17.10 24.06 1.57
CA LEU A 172 -17.81 25.35 1.60
C LEU A 172 -16.89 26.57 1.32
N TRP A 173 -15.57 26.40 1.40
CA TRP A 173 -14.58 27.45 1.09
C TRP A 173 -13.97 27.31 -0.31
N TRP A 174 -14.14 26.17 -0.99
CA TRP A 174 -13.67 25.98 -2.37
C TRP A 174 -14.76 26.26 -3.42
N ASP A 175 -16.03 26.33 -3.02
CA ASP A 175 -17.17 26.70 -3.87
C ASP A 175 -17.47 28.23 -3.86
N LYS A 176 -16.47 29.08 -3.58
CA LYS A 176 -16.57 30.55 -3.71
C LYS A 176 -15.45 31.14 -4.56
#